data_AF-A0A7S1FU75-F1
#
_entry.id   AF-A0A7S1FU75-F1
#
_cell.length_a   1.000
_cell.length_b   1.000
_cell.length_c   1.000
_cell.angle_alpha   90.00
_cell.angle_beta   90.00
_cell.angle_gamma   90.00
#
_symmetry.space_group_name_H-M   'P 1'
#
loop_
_entity.id
_entity.type
_entity.pdbx_description
1 polymer ?
#
loop_
_entity_poly.entity_id
_entity_poly.type
_entity_poly.pdbx_seq_one_letter_code
_entity_poly.pdbx_strand_id
1 'polypeptide(L)'
;APVAENEYRSFLSRHGGRCNASTALRRTTYRFACPPDESSRALELLWGALTAPALTREACERELQAIDAEDARNRGTNDSRRRLQVFKHAFVSRTGHWYGKYTTGNDGTL
;
A
#
# COMPACT_ATOMS: atom_id res chain seq x y z
N ALA A 1 -0.71 2.03 -22.52
CA ALA A 1 -0.48 3.37 -21.95
C ALA A 1 -0.59 3.27 -20.43
N PRO A 2 0.16 4.08 -19.66
CA PRO A 2 0.02 4.09 -18.20
C PRO A 2 -1.42 4.43 -17.82
N VAL A 3 -1.94 3.72 -16.81
CA VAL A 3 -3.28 3.98 -16.25
C VAL A 3 -3.25 5.36 -15.59
N ALA A 4 -4.25 6.19 -15.89
CA ALA A 4 -4.28 7.54 -15.33
C ALA A 4 -4.47 7.50 -13.81
N GLU A 5 -4.01 8.54 -13.11
CA GLU A 5 -4.13 8.64 -11.65
C GLU A 5 -5.61 8.48 -11.25
N ASN A 6 -5.85 7.61 -10.26
CA ASN A 6 -7.18 7.22 -9.78
C ASN A 6 -8.10 6.51 -10.78
N GLU A 7 -7.75 6.30 -12.04
CA GLU A 7 -8.63 5.68 -13.05
C GLU A 7 -9.17 4.33 -12.57
N TYR A 8 -8.31 3.46 -12.04
CA TYR A 8 -8.70 2.16 -11.50
C TYR A 8 -9.69 2.25 -10.33
N ARG A 9 -9.40 3.11 -9.34
CA ARG A 9 -10.27 3.31 -8.17
C ARG A 9 -11.60 3.92 -8.58
N SER A 10 -11.59 4.92 -9.47
CA SER A 10 -12.77 5.58 -9.99
C SER A 10 -13.63 4.65 -10.84
N PHE A 11 -13.02 3.82 -11.68
CA PHE A 11 -13.72 2.80 -12.46
C PHE A 11 -14.48 1.85 -11.54
N LEU A 12 -13.80 1.25 -10.56
CA LEU A 12 -14.44 0.34 -9.61
C LEU A 12 -15.58 1.04 -8.85
N SER A 13 -15.34 2.24 -8.32
CA SER A 13 -16.37 2.98 -7.57
C SER A 13 -17.63 3.28 -8.40
N ARG A 14 -17.50 3.54 -9.71
CA ARG A 14 -18.64 3.82 -10.60
C ARG A 14 -19.46 2.57 -10.92
N HIS A 15 -18.86 1.39 -10.86
CA HIS A 15 -19.50 0.14 -11.22
C HIS A 15 -19.76 -0.77 -10.01
N GLY A 16 -19.97 -0.19 -8.83
CA GLY A 16 -20.28 -0.95 -7.61
C GLY A 16 -19.14 -1.85 -7.11
N GLY A 17 -17.92 -1.58 -7.54
CA GLY A 17 -16.71 -2.30 -7.15
C GLY A 17 -15.89 -1.60 -6.07
N ARG A 18 -14.90 -2.32 -5.55
CA ARG A 18 -13.95 -1.86 -4.55
C ARG A 18 -12.61 -2.57 -4.71
N CYS A 19 -11.53 -1.91 -4.32
CA CYS A 19 -10.20 -2.51 -4.27
C CYS A 19 -9.51 -2.24 -2.93
N ASN A 20 -8.53 -3.06 -2.59
CA ASN A 20 -7.61 -2.79 -1.50
C ASN A 20 -6.24 -3.44 -1.79
N ALA A 21 -5.21 -2.97 -1.12
CA ALA A 21 -3.88 -3.55 -1.15
C ALA A 21 -3.30 -3.63 0.26
N SER A 22 -2.40 -4.58 0.48
CA SER A 22 -1.70 -4.71 1.76
C SER A 22 -0.30 -5.26 1.56
N THR A 23 0.69 -4.64 2.19
CA THR A 23 2.07 -5.11 2.23
C THR A 23 2.33 -5.83 3.54
N ALA A 24 2.64 -7.11 3.44
CA ALA A 24 3.14 -7.93 4.53
C ALA A 24 4.65 -8.17 4.33
N LEU A 25 5.26 -8.85 5.29
CA LEU A 25 6.71 -9.04 5.37
C LEU A 25 7.37 -9.62 4.10
N ARG A 26 6.69 -10.54 3.40
CA ARG A 26 7.23 -11.24 2.21
C ARG A 26 6.32 -11.14 0.98
N ARG A 27 5.21 -10.42 1.08
CA ARG A 27 4.19 -10.39 0.03
C ARG A 27 3.40 -9.11 0.07
N THR A 28 3.24 -8.50 -1.10
CA THR A 28 2.24 -7.47 -1.33
C THR A 28 1.04 -8.11 -2.02
N THR A 29 -0.15 -7.87 -1.49
CA THR A 29 -1.40 -8.43 -2.03
C THR A 29 -2.25 -7.31 -2.57
N TYR A 30 -2.69 -7.43 -3.82
CA TYR A 30 -3.68 -6.54 -4.45
C TYR A 30 -4.95 -7.34 -4.69
N ARG A 31 -6.11 -6.78 -4.35
CA ARG A 31 -7.40 -7.46 -4.53
C ARG A 31 -8.51 -6.47 -4.89
N PHE A 32 -9.49 -6.94 -5.65
CA PHE A 32 -10.69 -6.19 -5.97
C PHE A 32 -11.92 -7.08 -6.01
N ALA A 33 -13.08 -6.44 -5.98
CA ALA A 33 -14.38 -7.03 -6.24
C ALA A 33 -15.20 -6.06 -7.09
N CYS A 34 -15.92 -6.58 -8.07
CA CYS A 34 -16.82 -5.85 -8.95
C CYS A 34 -17.87 -6.81 -9.52
N PRO A 35 -18.93 -6.32 -10.17
CA PRO A 35 -19.84 -7.15 -10.95
C PRO A 35 -19.08 -7.97 -12.01
N PRO A 36 -19.57 -9.17 -12.37
CA PRO A 36 -18.92 -10.05 -13.34
C PRO A 36 -18.65 -9.37 -14.69
N ASP A 37 -19.60 -8.55 -15.17
CA ASP A 37 -19.52 -7.87 -16.47
C ASP A 37 -18.36 -6.86 -16.54
N GLU A 38 -17.90 -6.36 -15.40
CA GLU A 38 -16.84 -5.35 -15.28
C GLU A 38 -15.47 -5.97 -14.97
N SER A 39 -15.43 -7.28 -14.72
CA SER A 39 -14.24 -7.98 -14.20
C SER A 39 -13.04 -7.91 -15.14
N SER A 40 -13.27 -8.08 -16.45
CA SER A 40 -12.22 -7.97 -17.46
C SER A 40 -11.57 -6.59 -17.47
N ARG A 41 -12.39 -5.53 -17.44
CA ARG A 41 -11.88 -4.16 -17.45
C ARG A 41 -11.19 -3.78 -16.14
N ALA A 42 -11.73 -4.21 -15.00
CA ALA A 42 -11.07 -4.03 -13.71
C ALA A 42 -9.69 -4.71 -13.68
N LEU A 43 -9.58 -5.92 -14.22
CA LEU A 43 -8.32 -6.67 -14.28
C LEU A 43 -7.31 -6.00 -15.21
N GLU A 44 -7.73 -5.51 -16.38
CA GLU A 44 -6.87 -4.75 -17.29
C GLU A 44 -6.28 -3.51 -16.62
N LEU A 45 -7.11 -2.73 -15.91
CA LEU A 45 -6.66 -1.54 -15.20
C LEU A 45 -5.70 -1.87 -14.06
N LEU A 46 -5.98 -2.93 -13.28
CA LEU A 46 -5.06 -3.40 -12.25
C LEU A 46 -3.73 -3.84 -12.87
N TRP A 47 -3.76 -4.62 -13.95
CA TRP A 47 -2.57 -5.12 -14.62
C TRP A 47 -1.73 -3.99 -15.21
N GLY A 48 -2.36 -2.99 -15.84
CA GLY A 48 -1.68 -1.79 -16.34
C GLY A 48 -0.99 -1.00 -15.23
N ALA A 49 -1.67 -0.83 -14.09
CA ALA A 49 -1.08 -0.15 -12.93
C ALA A 49 0.13 -0.90 -12.34
N LEU A 50 0.18 -2.23 -12.44
CA LEU A 50 1.28 -3.06 -11.93
C LEU A 50 2.46 -3.18 -12.91
N THR A 51 2.19 -3.15 -14.22
CA THR A 51 3.21 -3.38 -15.25
C THR A 51 3.83 -2.09 -15.79
N ALA A 52 3.10 -0.98 -15.75
CA ALA A 52 3.57 0.32 -16.22
C ALA A 52 3.09 1.45 -15.28
N PRO A 53 3.55 1.46 -14.01
CA PRO A 53 3.17 2.51 -13.07
C PRO A 53 3.77 3.85 -13.51
N ALA A 54 2.97 4.92 -13.49
CA ALA A 54 3.43 6.25 -13.91
C ALA A 54 4.42 6.90 -12.93
N LEU A 55 4.24 6.67 -11.62
CA LEU A 55 5.09 7.17 -10.52
C LEU A 55 5.50 8.65 -10.69
N THR A 56 4.56 9.50 -11.07
CA THR A 56 4.79 10.95 -11.21
C THR A 56 5.15 11.53 -9.85
N ARG A 57 6.10 12.49 -9.82
CA ARG A 57 6.58 13.13 -8.59
C ARG A 57 5.44 13.62 -7.71
N GLU A 58 4.47 14.31 -8.29
CA GLU A 58 3.36 14.92 -7.58
C GLU A 58 2.47 13.87 -6.91
N ALA A 59 2.30 12.71 -7.55
CA ALA A 59 1.55 11.59 -6.99
C ALA A 59 2.32 10.91 -5.85
N CYS A 60 3.65 10.74 -6.01
CA CYS A 60 4.51 10.21 -4.94
C CYS A 60 4.51 11.11 -3.70
N GLU A 61 4.54 12.43 -3.86
CA GLU A 61 4.49 13.38 -2.75
C GLU A 61 3.16 13.30 -1.98
N ARG A 62 2.03 13.19 -2.69
CA ARG A 62 0.71 12.98 -2.06
C ARG A 62 0.63 11.63 -1.35
N GLU A 63 1.15 10.57 -1.97
CA GLU A 63 1.13 9.24 -1.36
C GLU A 63 2.04 9.17 -0.13
N LEU A 64 3.17 9.89 -0.10
CA LEU A 64 4.03 10.01 1.07
C LEU A 64 3.28 10.61 2.27
N GLN A 65 2.50 11.66 2.03
CA GLN A 65 1.63 12.25 3.07
C GLN A 65 0.59 11.25 3.58
N ALA A 66 0.02 10.43 2.70
CA ALA A 66 -0.93 9.39 3.08
C ALA A 66 -0.27 8.28 3.91
N ILE A 67 0.95 7.86 3.56
CA ILE A 67 1.75 6.87 4.32
C ILE A 67 2.11 7.41 5.70
N ASP A 68 2.57 8.67 5.79
CA ASP A 68 2.90 9.28 7.07
C ASP A 68 1.67 9.38 7.98
N ALA A 69 0.52 9.78 7.43
CA ALA A 69 -0.74 9.81 8.16
C ALA A 69 -1.20 8.41 8.61
N GLU A 70 -0.99 7.37 7.80
CA GLU A 70 -1.22 5.97 8.22
C GLU A 70 -0.31 5.59 9.38
N ASP A 71 0.98 5.93 9.31
CA ASP A 71 1.91 5.58 10.38
C ASP A 71 1.60 6.33 11.67
N ALA A 72 1.36 7.64 11.60
CA ALA A 72 0.98 8.46 12.74
C ALA A 72 -0.25 7.87 13.46
N ARG A 73 -1.27 7.47 12.70
CA ARG A 73 -2.46 6.79 13.22
C ARG A 73 -2.08 5.47 13.90
N ASN A 74 -1.30 4.61 13.24
CA ASN A 74 -0.88 3.32 13.79
C ASN A 74 -0.04 3.47 15.08
N ARG A 75 0.85 4.46 15.15
CA ARG A 75 1.63 4.77 16.36
C ARG A 75 0.74 5.29 17.50
N GLY A 76 -0.28 6.07 17.17
CA GLY A 76 -1.19 6.68 18.15
C GLY A 76 -2.23 5.71 18.72
N THR A 77 -2.75 4.79 17.92
CA THR A 77 -3.95 4.03 18.30
C THR A 77 -3.83 2.50 18.22
N ASN A 78 -2.74 1.96 17.67
CA ASN A 78 -2.62 0.52 17.42
C ASN A 78 -1.51 -0.15 18.27
N ASP A 79 -1.90 -0.63 19.45
CA ASP A 79 -0.99 -1.33 20.36
C ASP A 79 -0.34 -2.58 19.77
N SER A 80 -1.06 -3.30 18.91
CA SER A 80 -0.50 -4.49 18.25
C SER A 80 0.68 -4.14 17.34
N ARG A 81 0.57 -3.03 16.59
CA ARG A 81 1.66 -2.51 15.74
C ARG A 81 2.83 -2.00 16.59
N ARG A 82 2.55 -1.27 17.68
CA ARG A 82 3.57 -0.78 18.62
C ARG A 82 4.37 -1.95 19.22
N ARG A 83 3.68 -2.96 19.77
CA ARG A 83 4.30 -4.16 20.35
C ARG A 83 5.13 -4.94 19.32
N LEU A 84 4.61 -5.10 18.10
CA LEU A 84 5.34 -5.78 17.03
C LEU A 84 6.66 -5.07 16.71
N GLN A 85 6.67 -3.74 16.64
CA GLN A 85 7.90 -3.00 16.32
C GLN A 85 8.92 -3.07 17.47
N VAL A 86 8.48 -3.01 18.72
CA VAL A 86 9.34 -3.25 19.90
C VAL A 86 9.95 -4.66 19.86
N PHE A 87 9.13 -5.68 19.58
CA PHE A 87 9.58 -7.06 19.47
C PHE A 87 10.63 -7.21 18.35
N LYS A 88 10.31 -6.74 17.13
CA LYS A 88 11.25 -6.78 15.99
C LYS A 88 12.59 -6.14 16.34
N HIS A 89 12.57 -4.99 17.00
CA HIS A 89 13.79 -4.29 17.41
C HIS A 89 14.54 -5.04 18.52
N ALA A 90 13.87 -5.47 19.59
CA ALA A 90 14.49 -6.11 20.74
C ALA A 90 15.22 -7.41 20.38
N PHE A 91 14.64 -8.22 19.49
CA PHE A 91 15.18 -9.54 19.15
C PHE A 91 16.19 -9.52 17.99
N VAL A 92 16.14 -8.52 17.11
CA VAL A 92 16.81 -8.59 15.80
C VAL A 92 17.74 -7.40 15.50
N SER A 93 17.66 -6.29 16.25
CA SER A 93 18.51 -5.11 16.02
C SER A 93 20.01 -5.39 16.14
N ARG A 94 20.42 -6.29 17.05
CA ARG A 94 21.85 -6.60 17.30
C ARG A 94 22.51 -7.45 16.22
N THR A 95 21.72 -8.13 15.38
CA THR A 95 22.23 -9.06 14.36
C THR A 95 22.22 -8.47 12.95
N GLY A 96 21.68 -7.25 12.77
CA GLY A 96 21.52 -6.63 11.45
C GLY A 96 20.51 -7.35 10.55
N HIS A 97 19.72 -8.28 11.10
CA HIS A 97 18.83 -9.11 10.30
C HIS A 97 17.58 -8.31 9.85
N TRP A 98 17.17 -8.54 8.60
CA TRP A 98 16.17 -7.74 7.87
C TRP A 98 14.80 -7.65 8.57
N TYR A 99 14.44 -8.64 9.39
CA TYR A 99 13.20 -8.63 10.18
C TYR A 99 13.13 -7.45 11.17
N GLY A 100 14.27 -6.87 11.57
CA GLY A 100 14.31 -5.69 12.45
C GLY A 100 13.91 -4.37 11.77
N LYS A 101 13.81 -4.33 10.43
CA LYS A 101 13.53 -3.09 9.68
C LYS A 101 12.16 -2.50 10.04
N TYR A 102 12.07 -1.18 10.00
CA TYR A 102 10.80 -0.45 10.03
C TYR A 102 10.11 -0.61 8.66
N THR A 103 8.90 -1.18 8.66
CA THR A 103 8.27 -1.71 7.43
C THR A 103 7.09 -0.87 6.92
N THR A 104 6.58 0.08 7.70
CA THR A 104 5.52 0.99 7.23
C THR A 104 6.12 2.11 6.40
N GLY A 105 7.20 2.73 6.89
CA GLY A 105 7.73 3.97 6.33
C GLY A 105 6.97 5.20 6.81
N ASN A 106 7.58 6.37 6.63
CA ASN A 106 7.08 7.70 6.95
C ASN A 106 7.91 8.74 6.18
N ASP A 107 7.59 10.03 6.34
CA ASP A 107 8.29 11.16 5.71
C ASP A 107 9.81 11.18 6.00
N GLY A 108 10.26 10.70 7.16
CA GLY A 108 11.67 10.64 7.51
C GLY A 108 12.44 9.46 6.89
N THR A 109 11.79 8.56 6.17
CA THR A 109 12.39 7.29 5.71
C THR A 109 12.16 6.95 4.25
N LEU A 110 11.28 7.68 3.55
CA LEU A 110 10.91 7.51 2.14
C LEU A 110 11.21 8.81 1.37
#